data_AF-A0A0F8YHI2-F1
#
_entry.id   AF-A0A0F8YHI2-F1
#
_cell.length_a   1.000
_cell.length_b   1.000
_cell.length_c   1.000
_cell.angle_alpha   90.00
_cell.angle_beta   90.00
_cell.angle_gamma   90.00
#
_symmetry.space_group_name_H-M   'P 1'
#
loop_
_entity.id
_entity.type
_entity.pdbx_description
1 polymer ?
#
loop_
_entity_poly.entity_id
_entity_poly.type
_entity_poly.pdbx_seq_one_letter_code
_entity_poly.pdbx_strand_id
1 'polypeptide(L)'
;MIFTDQFLTTVLFFIATSIRMAAPLIFSGLGELLSERAGVLNLGVEGMMAMGAVTGFIVTLYTGNPWLGLAVAAGAGAALSQIHAFVSVTLRGNQVVSGLALTMLGIGSAGLLG
;
A
#
# COMPACT_ATOMS: atom_id res chain seq x y z
N MET A 1 31.07 -25.13 7.70
CA MET A 1 29.93 -25.02 8.63
C MET A 1 29.32 -23.62 8.57
N ILE A 2 30.10 -22.56 8.81
CA ILE A 2 29.64 -21.14 8.78
C ILE A 2 28.85 -20.74 7.52
N PHE A 3 29.28 -21.13 6.31
CA PHE A 3 28.56 -20.79 5.07
C PHE A 3 27.16 -21.43 4.97
N THR A 4 27.01 -22.66 5.46
CA THR A 4 25.71 -23.37 5.45
C THR A 4 24.75 -22.74 6.45
N ASP A 5 25.24 -22.38 7.64
CA ASP A 5 24.45 -21.69 8.66
C ASP A 5 24.02 -20.28 8.19
N GLN A 6 24.89 -19.54 7.50
CA GLN A 6 24.58 -18.23 6.91
C GLN A 6 23.52 -18.33 5.80
N PHE A 7 23.60 -19.37 4.97
CA PHE A 7 22.60 -19.62 3.93
C PHE A 7 21.23 -19.92 4.55
N LEU A 8 21.18 -20.82 5.53
CA LEU A 8 19.93 -21.18 6.22
C LEU A 8 19.29 -19.97 6.92
N THR A 9 20.08 -19.15 7.61
CA THR A 9 19.58 -17.94 8.27
C THR A 9 19.03 -16.91 7.27
N THR A 10 19.66 -16.76 6.11
CA THR A 10 19.17 -15.86 5.05
C THR A 10 17.82 -16.35 4.48
N VAL A 11 17.72 -17.65 4.18
CA VAL A 11 16.48 -18.26 3.69
C VAL A 11 15.35 -18.13 4.71
N LEU A 12 15.63 -18.39 5.99
CA LEU A 12 14.67 -18.21 7.07
C LEU A 12 14.21 -16.76 7.19
N PHE A 13 15.12 -15.80 7.08
CA PHE A 13 14.78 -14.37 7.12
C PHE A 13 13.88 -13.98 5.95
N PHE A 14 14.21 -14.41 4.73
CA PHE A 14 13.42 -14.13 3.53
C PHE A 14 11.99 -14.67 3.63
N ILE A 15 11.82 -15.91 4.10
CA ILE A 15 10.50 -16.51 4.29
C ILE A 15 9.73 -15.77 5.38
N ALA A 16 10.38 -15.45 6.51
CA ALA A 16 9.74 -14.74 7.61
C ALA A 16 9.26 -13.33 7.21
N THR A 17 10.05 -12.58 6.44
CA THR A 17 9.65 -11.26 5.95
C THR A 17 8.55 -11.35 4.90
N SER A 18 8.63 -12.32 3.99
CA SER A 18 7.60 -12.55 2.97
C SER A 18 6.22 -12.79 3.59
N ILE A 19 6.14 -13.64 4.62
CA ILE A 19 4.87 -13.92 5.31
C ILE A 19 4.33 -12.68 6.01
N ARG A 20 5.20 -11.87 6.65
CA ARG A 20 4.77 -10.62 7.31
C ARG A 20 4.24 -9.59 6.32
N MET A 21 4.87 -9.47 5.14
CA MET A 21 4.44 -8.55 4.09
C MET A 21 3.20 -9.04 3.34
N ALA A 22 2.97 -10.36 3.28
CA ALA A 22 1.77 -10.91 2.64
C ALA A 22 0.47 -10.47 3.33
N ALA A 23 0.47 -10.33 4.66
CA ALA A 23 -0.73 -9.94 5.41
C ALA A 23 -1.33 -8.58 4.95
N PRO A 24 -0.59 -7.46 4.92
CA PRO A 24 -1.14 -6.20 4.40
C PRO A 24 -1.46 -6.26 2.91
N LEU A 25 -0.68 -6.99 2.11
CA LEU A 25 -0.94 -7.15 0.67
C LEU A 25 -2.24 -7.91 0.37
N ILE A 26 -2.61 -8.89 1.19
CA ILE A 26 -3.91 -9.59 1.05
C ILE A 26 -5.07 -8.62 1.26
N PHE A 27 -5.00 -7.72 2.24
CA PHE A 27 -6.04 -6.70 2.44
C PHE A 27 -6.12 -5.73 1.25
N SER A 28 -4.97 -5.35 0.69
CA SER A 28 -4.89 -4.56 -0.54
C SER A 28 -5.58 -5.28 -1.72
N GLY A 29 -5.24 -6.56 -1.93
CA GLY A 29 -5.84 -7.38 -2.99
C GLY A 29 -7.34 -7.63 -2.83
N LEU A 30 -7.85 -7.73 -1.60
CA LEU A 30 -9.30 -7.78 -1.35
C LEU A 30 -10.00 -6.48 -1.75
N GLY A 31 -9.39 -5.33 -1.48
CA GLY A 31 -9.90 -4.03 -1.94
C GLY A 31 -9.88 -3.91 -3.47
N GLU A 32 -8.80 -4.39 -4.10
CA GLU A 32 -8.68 -4.40 -5.56
C GLU A 32 -9.71 -5.33 -6.21
N LEU A 33 -9.94 -6.53 -5.66
CA LEU A 33 -10.98 -7.44 -6.13
C LEU A 33 -12.36 -6.77 -6.13
N LEU A 34 -12.69 -6.01 -5.08
CA LEU A 34 -13.95 -5.26 -5.04
C LEU A 34 -14.01 -4.17 -6.12
N SER A 35 -12.90 -3.47 -6.35
CA SER A 35 -12.77 -2.45 -7.39
C SER A 35 -12.95 -3.05 -8.80
N GLU A 36 -12.29 -4.17 -9.08
CA GLU A 36 -12.40 -4.88 -10.36
C GLU A 36 -13.83 -5.37 -10.61
N ARG A 37 -14.51 -5.87 -9.58
CA ARG A 37 -15.93 -6.25 -9.65
C ARG A 37 -16.83 -5.07 -10.00
N ALA A 38 -16.45 -3.85 -9.62
CA ALA A 38 -17.14 -2.61 -9.98
C ALA A 38 -16.71 -2.07 -11.37
N GLY A 39 -15.81 -2.76 -12.08
CA GLY A 39 -15.33 -2.36 -13.41
C GLY A 39 -14.21 -1.32 -13.39
N VAL A 40 -13.53 -1.14 -12.24
CA VAL A 40 -12.42 -0.20 -12.09
C VAL A 40 -11.17 -0.97 -11.66
N LEU A 41 -10.23 -1.14 -12.57
CA LEU A 41 -8.92 -1.74 -12.30
C LEU A 41 -8.03 -0.72 -11.58
N ASN A 42 -7.59 -1.04 -10.36
CA ASN A 42 -6.80 -0.13 -9.54
C ASN A 42 -5.42 -0.71 -9.18
N LEU A 43 -4.51 -0.69 -10.16
CA LEU A 43 -3.09 -1.02 -9.97
C LEU A 43 -2.34 -0.01 -9.07
N GLY A 44 -3.03 1.04 -8.59
CA GLY A 44 -2.53 2.05 -7.67
C GLY A 44 -2.57 1.66 -6.19
N VAL A 45 -3.21 0.53 -5.88
CA VAL A 45 -3.56 0.15 -4.51
C VAL A 45 -2.34 -0.06 -3.61
N GLU A 46 -1.22 -0.54 -4.16
CA GLU A 46 0.03 -0.73 -3.41
C GLU A 46 0.62 0.61 -2.93
N GLY A 47 0.60 1.65 -3.79
CA GLY A 47 0.99 2.99 -3.39
C GLY A 47 0.03 3.62 -2.38
N MET A 48 -1.27 3.37 -2.51
CA MET A 48 -2.27 3.83 -1.54
C MET A 48 -2.07 3.17 -0.17
N MET A 49 -1.75 1.86 -0.15
CA MET A 49 -1.40 1.12 1.05
C MET A 49 -0.14 1.67 1.72
N ALA A 50 0.93 1.92 0.94
CA ALA A 50 2.17 2.51 1.45
C ALA A 50 1.93 3.89 2.08
N MET A 51 1.12 4.73 1.44
CA MET A 51 0.72 6.03 1.98
C MET A 51 -0.15 5.92 3.23
N GLY A 52 -1.05 4.96 3.29
CA GLY A 52 -1.80 4.63 4.52
C GLY A 52 -0.88 4.22 5.66
N ALA A 53 0.11 3.36 5.38
CA ALA A 53 1.07 2.89 6.38
C ALA A 53 1.90 4.04 6.97
N VAL A 54 2.51 4.88 6.13
CA VAL A 54 3.38 5.98 6.61
C VAL A 54 2.57 7.04 7.36
N THR A 55 1.38 7.41 6.86
CA THR A 55 0.54 8.43 7.52
C THR A 55 -0.02 7.92 8.85
N GLY A 56 -0.46 6.65 8.90
CA GLY A 56 -0.91 6.02 10.13
C GLY A 56 0.21 5.92 11.17
N PHE A 57 1.42 5.56 10.75
CA PHE A 57 2.60 5.54 11.60
C PHE A 57 2.92 6.92 12.16
N ILE A 58 3.05 7.94 11.30
CA ILE A 58 3.37 9.32 11.69
C ILE A 58 2.35 9.85 12.70
N VAL A 59 1.06 9.70 12.44
CA VAL A 59 0.02 10.19 13.35
C VAL A 59 0.05 9.45 14.68
N THR A 60 0.21 8.13 14.66
CA THR A 60 0.32 7.34 15.90
C THR A 60 1.56 7.75 16.70
N LEU A 61 2.68 8.00 16.03
CA LEU A 61 3.94 8.41 16.64
C LEU A 61 3.81 9.75 17.39
N TYR A 62 3.19 10.76 16.77
CA TYR A 62 3.07 12.08 17.37
C TYR A 62 1.91 12.22 18.37
N THR A 63 0.83 11.46 18.20
CA THR A 63 -0.36 11.59 19.05
C THR A 63 -0.44 10.54 20.15
N GLY A 64 0.32 9.45 20.03
CA GLY A 64 0.19 8.28 20.89
C GLY A 64 -1.14 7.51 20.72
N ASN A 65 -2.00 7.92 19.77
CA ASN A 65 -3.33 7.35 19.59
C ASN A 65 -3.40 6.51 18.29
N PRO A 66 -3.37 5.17 18.38
CA PRO A 66 -3.38 4.30 17.21
C PRO A 66 -4.70 4.35 16.43
N TRP A 67 -5.83 4.68 17.09
CA TRP A 67 -7.12 4.79 16.42
C TRP A 67 -7.19 6.02 15.53
N LEU A 68 -6.58 7.12 15.97
CA LEU A 68 -6.45 8.31 15.15
C LEU A 68 -5.52 8.06 13.96
N GLY A 69 -4.42 7.33 14.18
CA GLY A 69 -3.55 6.86 13.09
C GLY A 69 -4.29 6.02 12.05
N LEU A 70 -5.12 5.07 12.50
CA LEU A 70 -5.96 4.26 11.61
C LEU A 70 -6.94 5.12 10.79
N ALA A 71 -7.60 6.09 11.43
CA ALA A 71 -8.53 6.98 10.75
C ALA A 71 -7.85 7.84 9.67
N VAL A 72 -6.66 8.37 9.97
CA VAL A 72 -5.88 9.15 8.99
C VAL A 72 -5.35 8.27 7.87
N ALA A 73 -4.87 7.05 8.17
CA ALA A 73 -4.42 6.10 7.16
C ALA A 73 -5.54 5.75 6.16
N ALA A 74 -6.75 5.48 6.66
CA ALA A 74 -7.93 5.24 5.83
C ALA A 74 -8.28 6.47 4.98
N GLY A 75 -8.20 7.68 5.56
CA GLY A 75 -8.42 8.93 4.85
C GLY A 75 -7.40 9.19 3.73
N ALA A 76 -6.11 8.91 3.97
CA ALA A 76 -5.06 9.05 2.98
C ALA A 76 -5.25 8.11 1.79
N GLY A 77 -5.57 6.84 2.06
CA GLY A 77 -5.91 5.86 1.02
C GLY A 77 -7.14 6.28 0.20
N ALA A 78 -8.19 6.76 0.88
CA ALA A 78 -9.41 7.25 0.23
C ALA A 78 -9.16 8.50 -0.64
N ALA A 79 -8.32 9.43 -0.18
CA ALA A 79 -7.98 10.62 -0.96
C ALA A 79 -7.22 10.26 -2.26
N LEU A 80 -6.29 9.30 -2.20
CA LEU A 80 -5.58 8.83 -3.39
C LEU A 80 -6.48 8.03 -4.32
N SER A 81 -7.39 7.19 -3.78
CA SER A 81 -8.34 6.44 -4.61
C SER A 81 -9.35 7.36 -5.30
N GLN A 82 -9.70 8.51 -4.69
CA GLN A 82 -10.51 9.53 -5.35
C GLN A 82 -9.82 10.14 -6.56
N ILE A 83 -8.51 10.37 -6.50
CA ILE A 83 -7.73 10.82 -7.67
C ILE A 83 -7.82 9.78 -8.79
N HIS A 84 -7.64 8.50 -8.45
CA HIS A 84 -7.79 7.42 -9.43
C HIS A 84 -9.19 7.39 -10.04
N ALA A 85 -10.23 7.40 -9.20
CA ALA A 85 -11.63 7.37 -9.62
C ALA A 85 -11.99 8.58 -10.50
N PHE A 86 -11.48 9.77 -10.18
CA PHE A 86 -11.69 10.94 -11.01
C PHE A 86 -11.11 10.73 -12.42
N VAL A 87 -9.86 10.24 -12.52
CA VAL A 87 -9.22 9.97 -13.81
C VAL A 87 -9.91 8.83 -14.56
N SER A 88 -10.22 7.72 -13.90
CA SER A 88 -10.76 6.51 -14.55
C SER A 88 -12.25 6.60 -14.87
N VAL A 89 -13.07 7.15 -13.96
CA VAL A 89 -14.53 7.19 -14.10
C VAL A 89 -14.99 8.50 -14.74
N THR A 90 -14.48 9.64 -14.27
CA THR A 90 -14.96 10.95 -14.73
C THR A 90 -14.31 11.33 -16.05
N LEU A 91 -12.98 11.26 -16.12
CA LEU A 91 -12.22 11.64 -17.32
C LEU A 91 -12.12 10.49 -18.35
N ARG A 92 -12.51 9.27 -17.98
CA ARG A 92 -12.38 8.06 -18.82
C ARG A 92 -10.94 7.83 -19.30
N GLY A 93 -9.97 8.18 -18.47
CA GLY A 93 -8.55 7.97 -18.70
C GLY A 93 -8.16 6.50 -18.58
N ASN A 94 -6.95 6.17 -19.04
CA ASN A 94 -6.42 4.82 -18.95
C ASN A 94 -6.15 4.44 -17.47
N GLN A 95 -6.90 3.45 -16.99
CA GLN A 95 -6.84 2.96 -15.61
C GLN A 95 -5.47 2.37 -15.25
N VAL A 96 -4.81 1.70 -16.20
CA VAL A 96 -3.46 1.13 -16.01
C VAL A 96 -2.45 2.25 -15.78
N VAL A 97 -2.50 3.31 -16.59
CA VAL A 97 -1.57 4.45 -16.47
C VAL A 97 -1.81 5.20 -15.16
N SER A 98 -3.06 5.50 -14.83
CA SER A 98 -3.39 6.18 -13.57
C SER A 98 -3.01 5.33 -12.35
N GLY A 99 -3.28 4.02 -12.38
CA GLY A 99 -2.93 3.10 -11.30
C GLY A 99 -1.43 3.03 -11.09
N LEU A 100 -0.65 2.73 -12.14
CA LEU A 100 0.82 2.65 -12.02
C LEU A 100 1.44 3.99 -11.59
N ALA A 101 0.92 5.12 -12.07
CA ALA A 101 1.37 6.44 -11.64
C ALA A 101 1.14 6.67 -10.13
N LEU A 102 -0.02 6.25 -9.61
CA LEU A 102 -0.32 6.34 -8.17
C LEU A 102 0.50 5.38 -7.34
N THR A 103 0.85 4.20 -7.86
CA THR A 103 1.77 3.28 -7.17
C THR A 103 3.16 3.89 -7.05
N MET A 104 3.71 4.43 -8.13
CA MET A 104 5.02 5.11 -8.10
C MET A 104 5.00 6.33 -7.17
N LEU A 105 3.96 7.15 -7.26
CA LEU A 105 3.80 8.33 -6.40
C LEU A 105 3.67 7.93 -4.93
N GLY A 106 2.85 6.91 -4.62
CA GLY A 106 2.59 6.47 -3.26
C GLY A 106 3.82 5.83 -2.61
N ILE A 107 4.48 4.89 -3.28
CA ILE A 107 5.69 4.25 -2.77
C ILE A 107 6.82 5.29 -2.63
N GLY A 108 7.02 6.14 -3.64
CA GLY A 108 8.06 7.17 -3.62
C GLY A 108 7.84 8.21 -2.52
N SER A 109 6.60 8.67 -2.33
CA SER A 109 6.26 9.62 -1.28
C SER A 109 6.36 9.00 0.11
N ALA A 110 5.88 7.75 0.27
CA ALA A 110 5.98 7.05 1.53
C ALA A 110 7.43 6.85 1.95
N GLY A 111 8.29 6.37 1.05
CA GLY A 111 9.73 6.21 1.33
C GLY A 111 10.47 7.51 1.64
N LEU A 112 9.95 8.67 1.21
CA LEU A 112 10.50 9.98 1.59
C LEU A 112 10.01 10.43 2.97
N LEU A 113 8.77 10.13 3.32
CA LEU A 113 8.12 10.59 4.56
C LEU A 113 8.44 9.71 5.77
N GLY A 114 8.77 8.43 5.57
CA GLY A 114 9.11 7.49 6.64
C GLY A 114 9.16 6.04 6.20
#